data_AF-Q647Q0-F1
#
_entry.id   AF-Q647Q0-F1
#
_cell.length_a   1.000
_cell.length_b   1.000
_cell.length_c   1.000
_cell.angle_alpha   90.00
_cell.angle_beta   90.00
_cell.angle_gamma   90.00
#
_symmetry.space_group_name_H-M   'P 1'
#
loop_
_entity.id
_entity.type
_entity.pdbx_description
1 polymer ?
#
loop_
_entity_poly.entity_id
_entity_poly.type
_entity_poly.pdbx_seq_one_letter_code
_entity_poly.pdbx_strand_id
1 'polypeptide(L)'
;MSAESLYSSFIKSMENEILSKLNGTHPNFKRFDHPDSPSKVIILGTLGDKSKDYSSCISDTTRTLTSVKNNSMSVKFLAKDNKGVVMVKPSLSLYYRVYPTLEEEKAYISKNYDEIPEKVELARGWKRYDCEFEPFTINISKAQSEYPLNFKSLISTIKNDENIYKRGKEIESICLENQTSYEEKIKEFSVDSPPKYDWKGTFLVETEDFFQDNEKLKFVTITMVNETGESNKYETFFFNCNFEINLQSVKLMPFKYEYGYEEHIYHYENYLRCLNCHADYEIERNSILTKHYAKFEQEKIVPKETINSTSFSFEELASRKKNLVLLEKVYGFLLNYLTSHKNSPRYREDERYKETMDKFDETTRRFYEGLNMLKKDENALKSFELLNETFKRASRFDKWRIFQLVFILSLIPDIVDKTKRRDMCEILHVHTGGGKTEAYLGCVIFSAFYDRLSGKTFGTTAIAKFPLRMLSIQQLQRIAS
;
A
#
# COMPACT_ATOMS: atom_id res chain seq x y z
N MET A 1 -11.64 29.92 1.38
CA MET A 1 -11.60 28.43 1.43
C MET A 1 -11.50 28.02 2.89
N SER A 2 -12.32 27.07 3.35
CA SER A 2 -12.20 26.56 4.73
C SER A 2 -10.86 25.84 4.94
N ALA A 3 -10.39 25.74 6.19
CA ALA A 3 -9.15 25.02 6.50
C ALA A 3 -9.20 23.56 6.00
N GLU A 4 -10.35 22.90 6.08
CA GLU A 4 -10.58 21.56 5.54
C GLU A 4 -10.40 21.48 4.02
N SER A 5 -10.84 22.51 3.28
CA SER A 5 -10.66 22.60 1.83
C SER A 5 -9.18 22.74 1.45
N LEU A 6 -8.40 23.48 2.25
CA LEU A 6 -6.94 23.60 2.07
C LEU A 6 -6.22 22.27 2.37
N TYR A 7 -6.55 21.59 3.47
CA TYR A 7 -5.96 20.27 3.80
C TYR A 7 -6.27 19.21 2.74
N SER A 8 -7.52 19.14 2.27
CA SER A 8 -7.90 18.21 1.20
C SER A 8 -7.15 18.50 -0.11
N SER A 9 -7.02 19.78 -0.47
CA SER A 9 -6.26 20.19 -1.65
C SER A 9 -4.77 19.83 -1.53
N PHE A 10 -4.18 20.03 -0.35
CA PHE A 10 -2.79 19.69 -0.08
C PHE A 10 -2.54 18.18 -0.19
N ILE A 11 -3.40 17.36 0.42
CA ILE A 11 -3.31 15.89 0.34
C ILE A 11 -3.40 15.42 -1.11
N LYS A 12 -4.37 15.93 -1.89
CA LYS A 12 -4.51 15.58 -3.32
C LYS A 12 -3.26 15.98 -4.12
N SER A 13 -2.68 17.15 -3.83
CA SER A 13 -1.45 17.60 -4.48
C SER A 13 -0.28 16.66 -4.17
N MET A 14 -0.09 16.30 -2.90
CA MET A 14 0.95 15.34 -2.49
C MET A 14 0.73 13.94 -3.08
N GLU A 15 -0.51 13.46 -3.09
CA GLU A 15 -0.88 12.18 -3.68
C GLU A 15 -0.50 12.16 -5.17
N ASN A 16 -0.93 13.18 -5.93
CA ASN A 16 -0.60 13.31 -7.34
C ASN A 16 0.90 13.42 -7.58
N GLU A 17 1.62 14.21 -6.78
CA GLU A 17 3.08 14.38 -6.87
C GLU A 17 3.81 13.04 -6.71
N ILE A 18 3.44 12.24 -5.70
CA ILE A 18 4.09 10.96 -5.42
C ILE A 18 3.70 9.92 -6.49
N LEU A 19 2.40 9.76 -6.77
CA LEU A 19 1.92 8.73 -7.68
C LEU A 19 2.38 8.96 -9.11
N SER A 20 2.39 10.21 -9.58
CA SER A 20 2.86 10.55 -10.93
C SER A 20 4.37 10.33 -11.08
N LYS A 21 5.17 10.46 -10.02
CA LYS A 21 6.59 10.09 -10.05
C LYS A 21 6.76 8.57 -10.08
N LEU A 22 5.99 7.84 -9.28
CA LEU A 22 6.07 6.38 -9.20
C LEU A 22 5.64 5.66 -10.48
N ASN A 23 4.72 6.23 -11.26
CA ASN A 23 4.30 5.70 -12.57
C ASN A 23 4.98 6.39 -13.77
N GLY A 24 5.89 7.35 -13.52
CA GLY A 24 6.64 8.06 -14.54
C GLY A 24 5.86 9.08 -15.35
N THR A 25 4.60 9.40 -15.00
CA THR A 25 3.80 10.40 -15.73
C THR A 25 4.13 11.85 -15.34
N HIS A 26 4.78 12.07 -14.19
CA HIS A 26 5.15 13.40 -13.69
C HIS A 26 5.96 14.19 -14.73
N PRO A 27 5.78 15.53 -14.85
CA PRO A 27 6.51 16.35 -15.81
C PRO A 27 8.04 16.19 -15.76
N ASN A 28 8.62 16.13 -14.56
CA ASN A 28 10.06 15.89 -14.37
C ASN A 28 10.54 14.53 -14.91
N PHE A 29 9.66 13.57 -15.16
CA PHE A 29 10.00 12.28 -15.75
C PHE A 29 9.88 12.27 -17.28
N LYS A 30 9.49 13.39 -17.91
CA LYS A 30 9.52 13.53 -19.37
C LYS A 30 10.96 13.53 -19.90
N ARG A 31 11.88 14.13 -19.14
CA ARG A 31 13.32 14.08 -19.33
C ARG A 31 14.00 14.20 -17.97
N PHE A 32 14.87 13.26 -17.63
CA PHE A 32 15.59 13.26 -16.36
C PHE A 32 16.93 12.55 -16.47
N ASP A 33 17.85 12.86 -15.56
CA ASP A 33 19.09 12.12 -15.36
C ASP A 33 18.94 11.09 -14.23
N HIS A 34 19.47 9.89 -14.46
CA HIS A 34 19.58 8.88 -13.40
C HIS A 34 20.75 7.91 -13.68
N PRO A 35 21.57 7.54 -12.69
CA PRO A 35 22.73 6.65 -12.89
C PRO A 35 22.36 5.27 -13.47
N ASP A 36 21.18 4.77 -13.10
CA ASP A 36 20.62 3.51 -13.61
C ASP A 36 19.52 3.73 -14.65
N SER A 37 18.89 2.63 -15.07
CA SER A 37 17.75 2.63 -15.97
C SER A 37 16.46 3.15 -15.31
N PRO A 38 15.52 3.75 -16.07
CA PRO A 38 14.24 4.24 -15.56
C PRO A 38 13.45 3.18 -14.79
N SER A 39 13.56 1.91 -15.20
CA SER A 39 13.01 0.73 -14.53
C SER A 39 13.45 0.53 -13.07
N LYS A 40 14.50 1.22 -12.59
CA LYS A 40 14.91 1.19 -11.18
C LYS A 40 14.19 2.20 -10.29
N VAL A 41 13.55 3.21 -10.90
CA VAL A 41 12.93 4.34 -10.18
C VAL A 41 11.42 4.36 -10.39
N ILE A 42 10.98 4.05 -11.61
CA ILE A 42 9.57 3.98 -11.98
C ILE A 42 9.11 2.54 -11.74
N ILE A 43 8.08 2.37 -10.91
CA ILE A 43 7.67 1.06 -10.41
C ILE A 43 6.24 0.74 -10.86
N LEU A 44 5.33 1.72 -10.82
CA LEU A 44 3.93 1.52 -11.14
C LEU A 44 3.68 1.55 -12.65
N GLY A 45 2.81 0.65 -13.13
CA GLY A 45 2.45 0.57 -14.55
C GLY A 45 3.60 0.11 -15.46
N THR A 46 4.58 -0.60 -14.90
CA THR A 46 5.74 -1.10 -15.64
C THR A 46 5.56 -2.56 -16.03
N LEU A 47 5.95 -2.90 -17.27
CA LEU A 47 6.03 -4.27 -17.74
C LEU A 47 7.48 -4.59 -18.11
N GLY A 48 8.08 -5.52 -17.36
CA GLY A 48 9.44 -5.98 -17.57
C GLY A 48 9.65 -6.66 -18.92
N ASP A 49 10.91 -6.81 -19.31
CA ASP A 49 11.28 -7.56 -20.51
C ASP A 49 11.10 -9.09 -20.34
N LYS A 50 11.39 -9.85 -21.40
CA LYS A 50 11.25 -11.31 -21.44
C LYS A 50 12.27 -12.07 -20.57
N SER A 51 13.14 -11.39 -19.80
CA SER A 51 14.04 -12.07 -18.85
C SER A 51 13.22 -12.82 -17.79
N LYS A 52 13.69 -14.02 -17.38
CA LYS A 52 12.94 -15.03 -16.59
C LYS A 52 11.76 -14.47 -15.77
N ASP A 53 10.56 -14.86 -16.19
CA ASP A 53 9.30 -14.60 -15.52
C ASP A 53 9.24 -15.38 -14.19
N TYR A 54 9.51 -14.70 -13.08
CA TYR A 54 9.44 -15.30 -11.74
C TYR A 54 8.00 -15.52 -11.25
N SER A 55 6.98 -15.14 -12.03
CA SER A 55 5.57 -15.37 -11.66
C SER A 55 5.17 -16.85 -11.74
N SER A 56 5.93 -17.67 -12.48
CA SER A 56 5.65 -19.11 -12.70
C SER A 56 6.37 -20.06 -11.71
N CYS A 57 7.30 -19.57 -10.88
CA CYS A 57 8.08 -20.41 -9.97
C CYS A 57 7.55 -20.32 -8.52
N ILE A 58 6.69 -21.26 -8.14
CA ILE A 58 6.15 -21.39 -6.76
C ILE A 58 7.22 -21.87 -5.74
N SER A 59 8.44 -22.23 -6.15
CA SER A 59 9.37 -22.98 -5.29
C SER A 59 10.68 -22.30 -4.83
N ASP A 60 11.03 -21.09 -5.24
CA ASP A 60 12.37 -20.55 -4.93
C ASP A 60 12.41 -19.59 -3.72
N THR A 61 13.28 -19.95 -2.76
CA THR A 61 13.44 -19.38 -1.40
C THR A 61 14.12 -18.01 -1.32
N THR A 62 14.29 -17.28 -2.42
CA THR A 62 14.98 -15.98 -2.45
C THR A 62 14.16 -14.91 -3.17
N ARG A 63 13.03 -14.55 -2.56
CA ARG A 63 12.28 -13.34 -2.93
C ARG A 63 12.97 -12.11 -2.34
N THR A 64 13.56 -11.24 -3.17
CA THR A 64 13.73 -9.83 -2.80
C THR A 64 12.46 -9.08 -3.23
N LEU A 65 11.85 -8.32 -2.31
CA LEU A 65 10.55 -7.64 -2.49
C LEU A 65 10.48 -6.70 -3.73
N THR A 66 11.62 -6.36 -4.33
CA THR A 66 11.78 -5.49 -5.50
C THR A 66 12.00 -6.22 -6.83
N SER A 67 11.97 -7.56 -6.84
CA SER A 67 12.43 -8.38 -8.00
C SER A 67 11.33 -9.03 -8.85
N VAL A 68 10.05 -8.75 -8.59
CA VAL A 68 8.97 -9.32 -9.43
C VAL A 68 8.90 -8.56 -10.75
N LYS A 69 9.74 -8.97 -11.71
CA LYS A 69 9.67 -8.52 -13.11
C LYS A 69 8.45 -9.17 -13.76
N ASN A 70 7.27 -8.60 -13.54
CA ASN A 70 6.09 -9.00 -14.31
C ASN A 70 6.19 -8.35 -15.69
N ASN A 71 6.17 -9.15 -16.75
CA ASN A 71 6.19 -8.67 -18.13
C ASN A 71 4.79 -8.54 -18.72
N SER A 72 3.74 -8.78 -17.93
CA SER A 72 2.36 -8.74 -18.41
C SER A 72 1.37 -8.17 -17.39
N MET A 73 0.28 -7.62 -17.91
CA MET A 73 -0.90 -7.21 -17.15
C MET A 73 -2.16 -7.70 -17.85
N SER A 74 -3.17 -8.09 -17.07
CA SER A 74 -4.41 -8.65 -17.63
C SER A 74 -5.66 -8.07 -17.00
N VAL A 75 -6.68 -7.87 -17.81
CA VAL A 75 -8.06 -7.61 -17.38
C VAL A 75 -8.93 -8.78 -17.80
N LYS A 76 -9.73 -9.28 -16.86
CA LYS A 76 -10.65 -10.39 -17.08
C LYS A 76 -12.08 -9.99 -16.72
N PHE A 77 -13.04 -10.41 -17.53
CA PHE A 77 -14.45 -10.08 -17.34
C PHE A 77 -15.35 -11.20 -17.85
N LEU A 78 -16.60 -11.22 -17.39
CA LEU A 78 -17.64 -12.12 -17.93
C LEU A 78 -18.50 -11.35 -18.92
N ALA A 79 -18.69 -11.91 -20.11
CA ALA A 79 -19.62 -11.41 -21.11
C ALA A 79 -20.87 -12.30 -21.16
N LYS A 80 -22.04 -11.66 -21.27
CA LYS A 80 -23.32 -12.37 -21.43
C LYS A 80 -23.47 -13.06 -22.78
N ASP A 81 -22.95 -12.43 -23.84
CA ASP A 81 -23.08 -12.91 -25.21
C ASP A 81 -21.86 -13.71 -25.66
N ASN A 82 -22.11 -14.86 -26.29
CA ASN A 82 -21.05 -15.72 -26.85
C ASN A 82 -20.51 -15.25 -28.21
N LYS A 83 -21.09 -14.17 -28.77
CA LYS A 83 -20.74 -13.60 -30.08
C LYS A 83 -20.66 -12.09 -29.97
N GLY A 84 -19.54 -11.61 -29.44
CA GLY A 84 -19.28 -10.20 -29.21
C GLY A 84 -18.00 -9.73 -29.90
N VAL A 85 -17.97 -8.45 -30.21
CA VAL A 85 -16.79 -7.77 -30.72
C VAL A 85 -16.45 -6.65 -29.76
N VAL A 86 -15.21 -6.61 -29.29
CA VAL A 86 -14.70 -5.53 -28.44
C VAL A 86 -13.56 -4.82 -29.16
N MET A 87 -13.38 -3.54 -28.88
CA MET A 87 -12.31 -2.73 -29.44
C MET A 87 -11.33 -2.36 -28.34
N VAL A 88 -10.04 -2.57 -28.58
CA VAL A 88 -8.98 -2.27 -27.60
C VAL A 88 -8.09 -1.17 -28.14
N LYS A 89 -7.89 -0.12 -27.34
CA LYS A 89 -6.94 0.97 -27.62
C LYS A 89 -5.79 0.93 -26.59
N PRO A 90 -4.60 0.45 -26.96
CA PRO A 90 -3.44 0.43 -26.08
C PRO A 90 -2.71 1.78 -26.00
N SER A 91 -2.10 2.04 -24.85
CA SER A 91 -1.12 3.10 -24.66
C SER A 91 -0.02 2.68 -23.68
N LEU A 92 1.19 3.18 -23.89
CA LEU A 92 2.33 2.97 -22.99
C LEU A 92 3.36 4.07 -23.21
N SER A 93 4.39 4.11 -22.38
CA SER A 93 5.54 4.99 -22.53
C SER A 93 6.81 4.17 -22.70
N LEU A 94 7.69 4.61 -23.58
CA LEU A 94 9.04 4.09 -23.75
C LEU A 94 10.04 5.11 -23.24
N TYR A 95 11.15 4.65 -22.69
CA TYR A 95 12.29 5.50 -22.39
C TYR A 95 13.46 5.16 -23.29
N TYR A 96 14.14 6.19 -23.76
CA TYR A 96 15.36 6.04 -24.52
C TYR A 96 16.41 7.05 -24.05
N ARG A 97 17.67 6.68 -24.23
CA ARG A 97 18.78 7.48 -23.76
C ARG A 97 19.04 8.63 -24.74
N VAL A 98 19.30 9.80 -24.19
CA VAL A 98 19.65 11.03 -24.92
C VAL A 98 20.91 11.63 -24.32
N TYR A 99 21.66 12.40 -25.12
CA TYR A 99 22.76 13.19 -24.59
C TYR A 99 22.21 14.26 -23.63
N PRO A 100 22.84 14.44 -22.46
CA PRO A 100 22.47 15.49 -21.51
C PRO A 100 22.77 16.86 -22.11
N THR A 101 22.03 17.88 -21.68
CA THR A 101 22.38 19.28 -21.95
C THR A 101 23.59 19.69 -21.10
N LEU A 102 24.29 20.76 -21.46
CA LEU A 102 25.43 21.24 -20.66
C LEU A 102 25.03 21.54 -19.20
N GLU A 103 23.85 22.11 -18.99
CA GLU A 103 23.31 22.39 -17.65
C GLU A 103 23.05 21.10 -16.86
N GLU A 104 22.45 20.09 -17.48
CA GLU A 104 22.22 18.77 -16.87
C GLU A 104 23.55 18.09 -16.51
N GLU A 105 24.55 18.20 -17.38
CA GLU A 105 25.88 17.62 -17.16
C GLU A 105 26.62 18.31 -16.00
N LYS A 106 26.60 19.65 -15.96
CA LYS A 106 27.19 20.42 -14.84
C LYS A 106 26.51 20.10 -13.52
N ALA A 107 25.18 19.99 -13.51
CA ALA A 107 24.42 19.60 -12.33
C ALA A 107 24.80 18.20 -11.84
N TYR A 108 24.90 17.22 -12.76
CA TYR A 108 25.36 15.87 -12.44
C TYR A 108 26.75 15.86 -11.81
N ILE A 109 27.70 16.61 -12.37
CA ILE A 109 29.09 16.62 -11.88
C ILE A 109 29.16 17.23 -10.48
N SER A 110 28.50 18.37 -10.26
CA SER A 110 28.47 19.04 -8.95
C SER A 110 27.89 18.16 -7.84
N LYS A 111 27.06 17.17 -8.19
CA LYS A 111 26.42 16.26 -7.25
C LYS A 111 27.26 15.02 -6.96
N ASN A 112 28.11 14.59 -7.89
CA ASN A 112 28.82 13.32 -7.82
C ASN A 112 30.34 13.44 -7.64
N TYR A 113 30.91 14.64 -7.81
CA TYR A 113 32.35 14.89 -7.71
C TYR A 113 32.62 16.10 -6.80
N ASP A 114 33.44 15.91 -5.76
CA ASP A 114 33.94 17.00 -4.92
C ASP A 114 35.08 17.77 -5.61
N GLU A 115 35.94 17.06 -6.34
CA GLU A 115 36.98 17.61 -7.21
C GLU A 115 36.78 17.07 -8.63
N ILE A 116 36.79 17.95 -9.64
CA ILE A 116 36.50 17.58 -11.02
C ILE A 116 37.73 16.91 -11.66
N PRO A 117 37.69 15.62 -12.02
CA PRO A 117 38.80 14.94 -12.69
C PRO A 117 38.97 15.42 -14.15
N GLU A 118 40.08 15.03 -14.80
CA GLU A 118 40.32 15.34 -16.22
C GLU A 118 39.25 14.75 -17.15
N LYS A 119 38.64 13.62 -16.76
CA LYS A 119 37.53 12.97 -17.46
C LYS A 119 36.44 12.59 -16.47
N VAL A 120 35.19 12.92 -16.80
CA VAL A 120 34.01 12.62 -15.99
C VAL A 120 33.09 11.64 -16.73
N GLU A 121 32.37 10.78 -16.00
CA GLU A 121 31.33 9.93 -16.61
C GLU A 121 30.20 10.83 -17.12
N LEU A 122 29.81 10.61 -18.37
CA LEU A 122 28.73 11.37 -19.00
C LEU A 122 27.39 11.04 -18.33
N ALA A 123 26.65 12.07 -17.92
CA ALA A 123 25.35 11.88 -17.28
C ALA A 123 24.40 11.06 -18.18
N ARG A 124 23.59 10.22 -17.54
CA ARG A 124 22.63 9.36 -18.24
C ARG A 124 21.28 10.05 -18.34
N GLY A 125 21.12 10.84 -19.40
CA GLY A 125 19.85 11.46 -19.75
C GLY A 125 18.85 10.45 -20.33
N TRP A 126 17.65 10.41 -19.79
CA TRP A 126 16.54 9.58 -20.24
C TRP A 126 15.39 10.46 -20.71
N LYS A 127 14.84 10.16 -21.89
CA LYS A 127 13.68 10.86 -22.44
C LYS A 127 12.51 9.90 -22.62
N ARG A 128 11.33 10.34 -22.18
CA ARG A 128 10.06 9.61 -22.31
C ARG A 128 9.46 9.86 -23.69
N TYR A 129 8.95 8.80 -24.30
CA TYR A 129 8.12 8.84 -25.49
C TYR A 129 6.80 8.14 -25.21
N ASP A 130 5.72 8.91 -25.17
CA ASP A 130 4.36 8.40 -24.94
C ASP A 130 3.83 7.83 -26.26
N CYS A 131 3.49 6.55 -26.24
CA CYS A 131 3.04 5.76 -27.39
C CYS A 131 1.52 5.56 -27.32
N GLU A 132 0.81 6.01 -28.36
CA GLU A 132 -0.57 5.63 -28.61
C GLU A 132 -0.61 4.69 -29.82
N PHE A 133 -1.29 3.56 -29.67
CA PHE A 133 -1.48 2.60 -30.75
C PHE A 133 -2.88 2.74 -31.36
N GLU A 134 -2.98 2.42 -32.64
CA GLU A 134 -4.27 2.32 -33.32
C GLU A 134 -5.16 1.26 -32.64
N PRO A 135 -6.46 1.53 -32.48
CA PRO A 135 -7.37 0.56 -31.90
C PRO A 135 -7.51 -0.66 -32.80
N PHE A 136 -7.62 -1.84 -32.20
CA PHE A 136 -7.88 -3.09 -32.93
C PHE A 136 -9.07 -3.83 -32.35
N THR A 137 -9.63 -4.70 -33.19
CA THR A 137 -10.90 -5.38 -32.91
C THR A 137 -10.65 -6.83 -32.51
N ILE A 138 -11.25 -7.24 -31.40
CA ILE A 138 -11.17 -8.59 -30.86
C ILE A 138 -12.55 -9.25 -30.97
N ASN A 139 -12.59 -10.43 -31.55
CA ASN A 139 -13.80 -11.26 -31.56
C ASN A 139 -13.75 -12.28 -30.41
N ILE A 140 -14.61 -12.12 -29.41
CA ILE A 140 -14.63 -12.96 -28.20
C ILE A 140 -15.16 -14.38 -28.45
N SER A 141 -15.59 -14.68 -29.68
CA SER A 141 -15.97 -16.04 -30.09
C SER A 141 -14.77 -16.95 -30.31
N LYS A 142 -13.57 -16.38 -30.53
CA LYS A 142 -12.33 -17.15 -30.74
C LYS A 142 -11.73 -17.55 -29.39
N ALA A 143 -11.39 -18.83 -29.23
CA ALA A 143 -10.83 -19.37 -27.99
C ALA A 143 -9.49 -18.69 -27.61
N GLN A 144 -8.61 -18.48 -28.60
CA GLN A 144 -7.34 -17.80 -28.39
C GLN A 144 -7.01 -16.93 -29.61
N SER A 145 -6.47 -15.73 -29.38
CA SER A 145 -5.97 -14.87 -30.46
C SER A 145 -4.87 -13.93 -29.96
N GLU A 146 -3.95 -13.59 -30.86
CA GLU A 146 -2.82 -12.73 -30.57
C GLU A 146 -2.85 -11.50 -31.49
N TYR A 147 -2.56 -10.33 -30.92
CA TYR A 147 -2.54 -9.05 -31.64
C TYR A 147 -1.21 -8.34 -31.35
N PRO A 148 -0.20 -8.48 -32.23
CA PRO A 148 1.10 -7.84 -32.03
C PRO A 148 1.01 -6.32 -32.19
N LEU A 149 1.70 -5.60 -31.32
CA LEU A 149 1.81 -4.14 -31.36
C LEU A 149 2.86 -3.70 -32.38
N ASN A 150 2.54 -2.68 -33.17
CA ASN A 150 3.44 -2.18 -34.21
C ASN A 150 4.29 -1.00 -33.70
N PHE A 151 5.54 -1.29 -33.35
CA PHE A 151 6.50 -0.28 -32.91
C PHE A 151 7.27 0.43 -34.04
N LYS A 152 7.09 0.05 -35.32
CA LYS A 152 7.95 0.51 -36.42
C LYS A 152 7.94 2.04 -36.60
N SER A 153 6.76 2.65 -36.61
CA SER A 153 6.61 4.11 -36.73
C SER A 153 7.18 4.83 -35.51
N LEU A 154 6.89 4.34 -34.31
CA LEU A 154 7.37 4.89 -33.03
C LEU A 154 8.90 4.87 -32.96
N ILE A 155 9.53 3.75 -33.33
CA ILE A 155 11.00 3.62 -33.40
C ILE A 155 11.59 4.58 -34.43
N SER A 156 10.93 4.78 -35.58
CA SER A 156 11.41 5.72 -36.58
C SER A 156 11.41 7.16 -36.07
N THR A 157 10.39 7.56 -35.31
CA THR A 157 10.33 8.87 -34.65
C THR A 157 11.44 9.05 -33.62
N ILE A 158 11.67 8.05 -32.77
CA ILE A 158 12.73 8.09 -31.75
C ILE A 158 14.11 8.24 -32.42
N LYS A 159 14.36 7.51 -33.51
CA LYS A 159 15.63 7.59 -34.26
C LYS A 159 15.89 8.94 -34.92
N ASN A 160 14.85 9.73 -35.17
CA ASN A 160 14.96 11.08 -35.71
C ASN A 160 15.28 12.13 -34.63
N ASP A 161 15.34 11.75 -33.35
CA ASP A 161 15.79 12.66 -32.29
C ASP A 161 17.28 12.97 -32.44
N GLU A 162 17.60 14.23 -32.70
CA GLU A 162 18.98 14.70 -32.89
C GLU A 162 19.86 14.45 -31.66
N ASN A 163 19.26 14.40 -30.46
CA ASN A 163 19.97 14.22 -29.20
C ASN A 163 20.05 12.75 -28.77
N ILE A 164 19.69 11.80 -29.63
CA ILE A 164 19.70 10.39 -29.26
C ILE A 164 21.12 9.92 -28.88
N TYR A 165 21.23 9.22 -27.76
CA TYR A 165 22.52 8.70 -27.32
C TYR A 165 22.98 7.57 -28.25
N LYS A 166 24.24 7.67 -28.70
CA LYS A 166 24.85 6.70 -29.62
C LYS A 166 26.09 6.06 -29.00
N ARG A 167 27.04 6.89 -28.54
CA ARG A 167 28.30 6.46 -27.90
C ARG A 167 28.82 7.54 -26.93
N GLY A 168 29.96 7.27 -26.29
CA GLY A 168 30.58 8.21 -25.34
C GLY A 168 30.18 7.87 -23.90
N LYS A 169 31.11 7.31 -23.14
CA LYS A 169 30.90 7.03 -21.70
C LYS A 169 31.42 8.15 -20.83
N GLU A 170 32.46 8.84 -21.28
CA GLU A 170 33.17 9.88 -20.54
C GLU A 170 33.38 11.10 -21.44
N ILE A 171 33.50 12.27 -20.83
CA ILE A 171 33.81 13.53 -21.49
C ILE A 171 34.96 14.24 -20.78
N GLU A 172 35.86 14.88 -21.53
CA GLU A 172 36.93 15.70 -20.94
C GLU A 172 36.34 16.92 -20.22
N SER A 173 36.78 17.19 -19.00
CA SER A 173 36.23 18.28 -18.19
C SER A 173 36.38 19.66 -18.82
N ILE A 174 37.42 19.86 -19.63
CA ILE A 174 37.65 21.09 -20.41
C ILE A 174 36.51 21.39 -21.40
N CYS A 175 35.83 20.36 -21.92
CA CYS A 175 34.72 20.53 -22.86
C CYS A 175 33.45 21.07 -22.19
N LEU A 176 33.40 21.12 -20.86
CA LEU A 176 32.25 21.59 -20.08
C LEU A 176 32.32 23.08 -19.75
N GLU A 177 33.45 23.74 -20.01
CA GLU A 177 33.64 25.16 -19.74
C GLU A 177 32.81 26.04 -20.70
N ASN A 178 32.66 25.61 -21.95
CA ASN A 178 31.99 26.36 -23.01
C ASN A 178 30.96 25.51 -23.78
N GLN A 179 29.77 26.10 -24.01
CA GLN A 179 28.68 25.51 -24.80
C GLN A 179 29.14 25.02 -26.17
N THR A 180 29.96 25.81 -26.88
CA THR A 180 30.43 25.43 -28.23
C THR A 180 31.29 24.17 -28.18
N SER A 181 32.21 24.07 -27.22
CA SER A 181 33.10 22.90 -27.08
C SER A 181 32.32 21.65 -26.70
N TYR A 182 31.33 21.79 -25.81
CA TYR A 182 30.44 20.69 -25.43
C TYR A 182 29.65 20.17 -26.64
N GLU A 183 29.02 21.06 -27.40
CA GLU A 183 28.22 20.69 -28.58
C GLU A 183 29.07 20.03 -29.67
N GLU A 184 30.30 20.51 -29.90
CA GLU A 184 31.25 19.87 -30.82
C GLU A 184 31.60 18.45 -30.38
N LYS A 185 31.83 18.23 -29.08
CA LYS A 185 32.11 16.90 -28.53
C LYS A 185 30.90 15.96 -28.64
N ILE A 186 29.69 16.45 -28.37
CA ILE A 186 28.46 15.67 -28.55
C ILE A 186 28.23 15.36 -30.03
N LYS A 187 28.53 16.27 -30.96
CA LYS A 187 28.50 16.00 -32.41
C LYS A 187 29.49 14.90 -32.79
N GLU A 188 30.70 14.92 -32.22
CA GLU A 188 31.70 13.85 -32.40
C GLU A 188 31.14 12.49 -31.92
N PHE A 189 30.51 12.44 -30.74
CA PHE A 189 29.85 11.23 -30.26
C PHE A 189 28.64 10.83 -31.11
N SER A 190 27.99 11.76 -31.77
CA SER A 190 26.78 11.54 -32.55
C SER A 190 27.02 10.98 -33.96
N VAL A 191 28.26 10.70 -34.36
CA VAL A 191 28.58 10.13 -35.70
C VAL A 191 28.10 8.68 -35.87
N ASP A 192 27.98 7.92 -34.77
CA ASP A 192 27.59 6.50 -34.83
C ASP A 192 26.07 6.32 -35.05
N SER A 193 25.67 5.07 -35.29
CA SER A 193 24.28 4.65 -35.36
C SER A 193 23.66 4.50 -33.95
N PRO A 194 22.38 4.89 -33.77
CA PRO A 194 21.70 4.64 -32.51
C PRO A 194 21.52 3.14 -32.26
N PRO A 195 21.24 2.73 -31.00
CA PRO A 195 20.95 1.34 -30.68
C PRO A 195 19.87 0.73 -31.58
N LYS A 196 20.01 -0.55 -31.92
CA LYS A 196 18.97 -1.31 -32.61
C LYS A 196 17.85 -1.63 -31.62
N TYR A 197 16.89 -0.71 -31.50
CA TYR A 197 15.67 -0.92 -30.72
C TYR A 197 14.85 -2.07 -31.31
N ASP A 198 14.39 -2.98 -30.46
CA ASP A 198 13.58 -4.16 -30.80
C ASP A 198 12.44 -4.34 -29.79
N TRP A 199 11.79 -3.23 -29.39
CA TRP A 199 10.61 -3.29 -28.55
C TRP A 199 9.52 -4.11 -29.22
N LYS A 200 9.02 -5.10 -28.50
CA LYS A 200 8.01 -6.06 -28.94
C LYS A 200 6.98 -6.24 -27.85
N GLY A 201 5.73 -6.15 -28.22
CA GLY A 201 4.62 -6.37 -27.30
C GLY A 201 3.44 -6.92 -28.06
N THR A 202 2.65 -7.72 -27.36
CA THR A 202 1.54 -8.45 -27.95
C THR A 202 0.37 -8.46 -26.97
N PHE A 203 -0.84 -8.35 -27.50
CA PHE A 203 -2.05 -8.65 -26.74
C PHE A 203 -2.44 -10.11 -26.94
N LEU A 204 -2.51 -10.85 -25.85
CA LEU A 204 -3.04 -12.21 -25.80
C LEU A 204 -4.49 -12.14 -25.33
N VAL A 205 -5.38 -12.78 -26.08
CA VAL A 205 -6.80 -12.89 -25.74
C VAL A 205 -7.14 -14.34 -25.59
N GLU A 206 -7.65 -14.70 -24.43
CA GLU A 206 -8.12 -16.05 -24.10
C GLU A 206 -9.61 -15.97 -23.74
N THR A 207 -10.41 -16.87 -24.31
CA THR A 207 -11.83 -16.95 -24.01
C THR A 207 -12.26 -18.36 -23.68
N GLU A 208 -12.91 -18.49 -22.53
CA GLU A 208 -13.36 -19.77 -21.98
C GLU A 208 -14.85 -19.70 -21.68
N ASP A 209 -15.50 -20.87 -21.60
CA ASP A 209 -16.88 -20.94 -21.15
C ASP A 209 -16.90 -20.96 -19.61
N PHE A 210 -17.72 -20.10 -19.01
CA PHE A 210 -17.84 -19.96 -17.56
C PHE A 210 -19.30 -20.10 -17.16
N PHE A 211 -19.57 -20.93 -16.15
CA PHE A 211 -20.92 -21.19 -15.68
C PHE A 211 -21.14 -20.56 -14.32
N GLN A 212 -22.17 -19.73 -14.20
CA GLN A 212 -22.60 -19.09 -12.95
C GLN A 212 -24.12 -19.03 -12.92
N ASP A 213 -24.75 -19.37 -11.81
CA ASP A 213 -26.22 -19.35 -11.64
C ASP A 213 -27.00 -20.13 -12.72
N ASN A 214 -26.45 -21.25 -13.20
CA ASN A 214 -26.98 -22.02 -14.34
C ASN A 214 -27.03 -21.26 -15.68
N GLU A 215 -26.44 -20.07 -15.77
CA GLU A 215 -26.22 -19.35 -17.02
C GLU A 215 -24.82 -19.66 -17.58
N LYS A 216 -24.74 -19.87 -18.89
CA LYS A 216 -23.47 -20.02 -19.62
C LYS A 216 -23.00 -18.64 -20.07
N LEU A 217 -21.88 -18.20 -19.52
CA LEU A 217 -21.22 -16.92 -19.79
C LEU A 217 -19.89 -17.16 -20.52
N LYS A 218 -19.35 -16.11 -21.13
CA LYS A 218 -18.01 -16.12 -21.71
C LYS A 218 -17.02 -15.43 -20.77
N PHE A 219 -16.02 -16.15 -20.29
CA PHE A 219 -14.91 -15.58 -19.54
C PHE A 219 -13.83 -15.13 -20.50
N VAL A 220 -13.56 -13.83 -20.53
CA VAL A 220 -12.61 -13.20 -21.46
C VAL A 220 -11.45 -12.66 -20.65
N THR A 221 -10.23 -13.05 -21.02
CA THR A 221 -8.98 -12.52 -20.48
C THR A 221 -8.25 -11.79 -21.61
N ILE A 222 -7.97 -10.51 -21.40
CA ILE A 222 -7.16 -9.67 -22.30
C ILE A 222 -5.88 -9.30 -21.57
N THR A 223 -4.74 -9.73 -22.12
CA THR A 223 -3.42 -9.58 -21.50
C THR A 223 -2.49 -8.81 -22.42
N MET A 224 -1.94 -7.69 -21.95
CA MET A 224 -0.81 -7.02 -22.61
C MET A 224 0.49 -7.66 -22.12
N VAL A 225 1.36 -8.07 -23.05
CA VAL A 225 2.65 -8.71 -22.75
C VAL A 225 3.78 -7.93 -23.41
N ASN A 226 4.84 -7.65 -22.64
CA ASN A 226 6.12 -7.20 -23.16
C ASN A 226 6.98 -8.43 -23.53
N GLU A 227 7.28 -8.55 -24.82
CA GLU A 227 8.07 -9.62 -25.41
C GLU A 227 9.48 -9.17 -25.81
N THR A 228 9.85 -7.93 -25.46
CA THR A 228 11.18 -7.37 -25.72
C THR A 228 12.24 -8.23 -25.06
N GLY A 229 13.30 -8.58 -25.79
CA GLY A 229 14.44 -9.30 -25.25
C GLY A 229 15.29 -8.41 -24.34
N GLU A 230 15.91 -8.98 -23.31
CA GLU A 230 16.84 -8.26 -22.44
C GLU A 230 17.99 -7.63 -23.25
N SER A 231 18.34 -6.39 -22.91
CA SER A 231 19.35 -5.61 -23.61
C SER A 231 20.06 -4.66 -22.66
N ASN A 232 21.40 -4.69 -22.68
CA ASN A 232 22.21 -3.70 -21.96
C ASN A 232 22.42 -2.40 -22.75
N LYS A 233 21.84 -2.29 -23.96
CA LYS A 233 22.08 -1.15 -24.87
C LYS A 233 20.98 -0.08 -24.78
N TYR A 234 19.78 -0.44 -24.35
CA TYR A 234 18.63 0.45 -24.24
C TYR A 234 17.65 -0.09 -23.19
N GLU A 235 16.73 0.76 -22.75
CA GLU A 235 15.69 0.38 -21.79
C GLU A 235 14.61 -0.46 -22.47
N THR A 236 14.40 -1.68 -21.97
CA THR A 236 13.53 -2.72 -22.56
C THR A 236 12.14 -2.76 -21.92
N PHE A 237 11.96 -2.09 -20.78
CA PHE A 237 10.69 -2.07 -20.06
C PHE A 237 9.67 -1.17 -20.77
N PHE A 238 8.40 -1.52 -20.64
CA PHE A 238 7.30 -0.60 -20.93
C PHE A 238 6.90 0.11 -19.64
N PHE A 239 6.53 1.38 -19.75
CA PHE A 239 6.13 2.22 -18.63
C PHE A 239 4.73 2.75 -18.87
N ASN A 240 4.03 3.19 -17.82
CA ASN A 240 2.69 3.76 -17.92
C ASN A 240 1.74 2.93 -18.82
N CYS A 241 1.80 1.61 -18.72
CA CYS A 241 1.07 0.68 -19.59
C CYS A 241 -0.42 0.71 -19.28
N ASN A 242 -1.23 1.08 -20.26
CA ASN A 242 -2.68 1.13 -20.15
C ASN A 242 -3.34 0.61 -21.42
N PHE A 243 -4.60 0.23 -21.31
CA PHE A 243 -5.46 0.05 -22.46
C PHE A 243 -6.92 0.31 -22.08
N GLU A 244 -7.67 0.81 -23.05
CA GLU A 244 -9.12 0.96 -22.97
C GLU A 244 -9.78 -0.16 -23.77
N ILE A 245 -10.78 -0.83 -23.19
CA ILE A 245 -11.63 -1.79 -23.88
C ILE A 245 -13.01 -1.16 -24.06
N ASN A 246 -13.36 -0.79 -25.28
CA ASN A 246 -14.74 -0.45 -25.62
C ASN A 246 -15.52 -1.75 -25.90
N LEU A 247 -16.54 -2.02 -25.10
CA LEU A 247 -17.30 -3.26 -25.16
C LEU A 247 -18.33 -3.31 -26.30
N GLN A 248 -18.57 -2.18 -26.99
CA GLN A 248 -19.54 -2.07 -28.06
C GLN A 248 -20.92 -2.58 -27.60
N SER A 249 -21.43 -3.67 -28.20
CA SER A 249 -22.69 -4.31 -27.83
C SER A 249 -22.58 -5.33 -26.69
N VAL A 250 -21.36 -5.69 -26.26
CA VAL A 250 -21.13 -6.69 -25.22
C VAL A 250 -21.54 -6.15 -23.85
N LYS A 251 -22.36 -6.91 -23.14
CA LYS A 251 -22.74 -6.62 -21.75
C LYS A 251 -21.94 -7.47 -20.77
N LEU A 252 -21.40 -6.82 -19.74
CA LEU A 252 -20.69 -7.50 -18.67
C LEU A 252 -21.66 -8.13 -17.67
N MET A 253 -21.26 -9.26 -17.11
CA MET A 253 -21.88 -9.87 -15.95
C MET A 253 -20.91 -9.82 -14.77
N PRO A 254 -21.38 -9.56 -13.54
CA PRO A 254 -20.50 -9.60 -12.37
C PRO A 254 -20.09 -11.03 -12.04
N PHE A 255 -18.83 -11.20 -11.65
CA PHE A 255 -18.40 -12.37 -10.89
C PHE A 255 -19.07 -12.33 -9.52
N LYS A 256 -19.71 -13.42 -9.14
CA LYS A 256 -20.25 -13.62 -7.79
C LYS A 256 -19.27 -14.42 -6.96
N TYR A 257 -18.93 -13.90 -5.78
CA TYR A 257 -18.06 -14.56 -4.83
C TYR A 257 -18.82 -14.78 -3.54
N GLU A 258 -18.59 -15.95 -2.94
CA GLU A 258 -18.97 -16.25 -1.58
C GLU A 258 -17.71 -16.40 -0.77
N TYR A 259 -17.56 -15.57 0.24
CA TYR A 259 -16.43 -15.61 1.15
C TYR A 259 -16.93 -15.82 2.57
N GLY A 260 -16.51 -16.93 3.18
CA GLY A 260 -16.69 -17.17 4.60
C GLY A 260 -15.66 -16.37 5.38
N TYR A 261 -16.12 -15.44 6.23
CA TYR A 261 -15.28 -14.79 7.23
C TYR A 261 -15.92 -15.00 8.60
N GLU A 262 -15.17 -15.60 9.51
CA GLU A 262 -15.72 -16.20 10.74
C GLU A 262 -16.81 -17.23 10.40
N GLU A 263 -17.97 -17.18 11.07
CA GLU A 263 -19.13 -18.07 10.86
C GLU A 263 -20.15 -17.48 9.87
N HIS A 264 -19.72 -16.51 9.05
CA HIS A 264 -20.61 -15.76 8.18
C HIS A 264 -20.19 -15.81 6.72
N ILE A 265 -21.17 -16.03 5.85
CA ILE A 265 -21.02 -15.94 4.41
C ILE A 265 -21.27 -14.50 3.98
N TYR A 266 -20.33 -13.96 3.21
CA TYR A 266 -20.44 -12.67 2.56
C TYR A 266 -20.50 -12.88 1.06
N HIS A 267 -21.45 -12.20 0.41
CA HIS A 267 -21.59 -12.21 -1.03
C HIS A 267 -21.02 -10.91 -1.60
N TYR A 268 -20.12 -11.04 -2.55
CA TYR A 268 -19.52 -9.90 -3.25
C TYR A 268 -19.71 -10.06 -4.75
N GLU A 269 -20.03 -8.95 -5.40
CA GLU A 269 -20.08 -8.86 -6.86
C GLU A 269 -18.97 -7.94 -7.35
N ASN A 270 -18.25 -8.37 -8.37
CA ASN A 270 -17.28 -7.53 -9.05
C ASN A 270 -17.29 -7.84 -10.55
N TYR A 271 -17.29 -6.82 -11.40
CA TYR A 271 -17.33 -7.00 -12.85
C TYR A 271 -15.98 -7.44 -13.44
N LEU A 272 -14.88 -7.09 -12.78
CA LEU A 272 -13.54 -7.22 -13.33
C LEU A 272 -12.63 -8.00 -12.37
N ARG A 273 -11.74 -8.82 -12.94
CA ARG A 273 -10.57 -9.39 -12.27
C ARG A 273 -9.32 -8.86 -12.96
N CYS A 274 -8.38 -8.31 -12.21
CA CYS A 274 -7.16 -7.75 -12.78
C CYS A 274 -5.92 -8.47 -12.25
N LEU A 275 -4.87 -8.53 -13.06
CA LEU A 275 -3.54 -9.01 -12.68
C LEU A 275 -2.51 -7.95 -13.07
N ASN A 276 -1.67 -7.54 -12.13
CA ASN A 276 -0.63 -6.51 -12.28
C ASN A 276 -1.15 -5.13 -12.74
N CYS A 277 -2.47 -4.91 -12.68
CA CYS A 277 -3.12 -3.63 -12.92
C CYS A 277 -4.41 -3.54 -12.10
N HIS A 278 -5.06 -2.39 -12.18
CA HIS A 278 -6.46 -2.21 -11.82
C HIS A 278 -7.25 -1.82 -13.06
N ALA A 279 -8.58 -1.86 -12.99
CA ALA A 279 -9.44 -1.36 -14.05
C ALA A 279 -10.81 -0.99 -13.50
N ASP A 280 -11.40 0.03 -14.11
CA ASP A 280 -12.76 0.47 -13.82
C ASP A 280 -13.69 0.17 -14.99
N TYR A 281 -14.91 -0.24 -14.69
CA TYR A 281 -15.97 -0.39 -15.67
C TYR A 281 -16.84 0.89 -15.70
N GLU A 282 -16.70 1.68 -16.75
CA GLU A 282 -17.52 2.87 -17.00
C GLU A 282 -18.83 2.46 -17.68
N ILE A 283 -19.88 2.25 -16.89
CA ILE A 283 -21.20 1.77 -17.36
C ILE A 283 -21.78 2.69 -18.45
N GLU A 284 -21.66 4.01 -18.31
CA GLU A 284 -22.20 4.99 -19.26
C GLU A 284 -21.56 4.92 -20.64
N ARG A 285 -20.26 4.63 -20.71
CA ARG A 285 -19.52 4.48 -21.97
C ARG A 285 -19.46 3.04 -22.46
N ASN A 286 -19.95 2.10 -21.65
CA ASN A 286 -19.75 0.67 -21.83
C ASN A 286 -18.27 0.34 -22.13
N SER A 287 -17.36 0.88 -21.34
CA SER A 287 -15.92 0.71 -21.52
C SER A 287 -15.21 0.31 -20.23
N ILE A 288 -14.10 -0.40 -20.39
CA ILE A 288 -13.20 -0.74 -19.29
C ILE A 288 -11.92 0.05 -19.47
N LEU A 289 -11.52 0.79 -18.44
CA LEU A 289 -10.29 1.58 -18.45
C LEU A 289 -9.31 1.03 -17.41
N THR A 290 -8.12 0.62 -17.85
CA THR A 290 -7.07 0.18 -16.92
C THR A 290 -6.46 1.35 -16.15
N LYS A 291 -6.01 1.06 -14.93
CA LYS A 291 -5.27 1.96 -14.04
C LYS A 291 -4.10 1.22 -13.40
N HIS A 292 -3.13 1.98 -12.90
CA HIS A 292 -1.95 1.42 -12.23
C HIS A 292 -2.18 1.02 -10.78
N TYR A 293 -3.23 1.56 -10.16
CA TYR A 293 -3.54 1.36 -8.75
C TYR A 293 -5.05 1.51 -8.50
N ALA A 294 -5.51 0.94 -7.39
CA ALA A 294 -6.84 1.16 -6.86
C ALA A 294 -6.82 2.30 -5.84
N LYS A 295 -7.90 3.09 -5.79
CA LYS A 295 -8.10 4.11 -4.76
C LYS A 295 -9.25 3.68 -3.86
N PHE A 296 -9.01 3.67 -2.56
CA PHE A 296 -10.03 3.44 -1.55
C PHE A 296 -10.02 4.59 -0.55
N GLU A 297 -11.15 5.28 -0.40
CA GLU A 297 -11.31 6.37 0.55
C GLU A 297 -12.03 5.84 1.78
N GLN A 298 -11.42 6.02 2.96
CA GLN A 298 -11.99 5.62 4.24
C GLN A 298 -11.94 6.81 5.20
N GLU A 299 -13.02 7.05 5.92
CA GLU A 299 -13.01 8.02 7.02
C GLU A 299 -12.04 7.58 8.12
N LYS A 300 -11.29 8.55 8.66
CA LYS A 300 -10.36 8.28 9.74
C LYS A 300 -11.13 7.96 11.03
N ILE A 301 -11.17 6.69 11.39
CA ILE A 301 -11.77 6.23 12.65
C ILE A 301 -10.78 6.51 13.80
N VAL A 302 -11.13 7.43 14.69
CA VAL A 302 -10.34 7.76 15.89
C VAL A 302 -11.07 7.22 17.13
N PRO A 303 -10.41 6.42 17.99
CA PRO A 303 -11.06 5.93 19.20
C PRO A 303 -11.39 7.08 20.16
N LYS A 304 -12.50 6.94 20.88
CA LYS A 304 -12.98 7.95 21.82
C LYS A 304 -11.98 8.20 22.95
N GLU A 305 -11.80 9.48 23.29
CA GLU A 305 -11.00 9.94 24.44
C GLU A 305 -11.87 10.43 25.61
N THR A 306 -13.14 10.74 25.33
CA THR A 306 -14.12 11.17 26.34
C THR A 306 -15.47 10.47 26.14
N ILE A 307 -16.22 10.30 27.24
CA ILE A 307 -17.63 9.90 27.22
C ILE A 307 -18.40 10.90 28.06
N ASN A 308 -19.46 11.50 27.51
CA ASN A 308 -20.28 12.49 28.22
C ASN A 308 -19.44 13.57 28.92
N SER A 309 -18.46 14.12 28.20
CA SER A 309 -17.49 15.12 28.69
C SER A 309 -16.58 14.66 29.84
N THR A 310 -16.61 13.39 30.23
CA THR A 310 -15.67 12.79 31.19
C THR A 310 -14.36 12.46 30.49
N SER A 311 -13.25 12.98 31.01
CA SER A 311 -11.89 12.68 30.57
C SER A 311 -11.26 11.62 31.48
N PHE A 312 -10.30 10.87 30.94
CA PHE A 312 -9.60 9.79 31.64
C PHE A 312 -8.10 10.10 31.73
N SER A 313 -7.77 11.21 32.38
CA SER A 313 -6.39 11.69 32.46
C SER A 313 -5.51 10.79 33.33
N PHE A 314 -4.24 10.70 32.98
CA PHE A 314 -3.25 9.96 33.76
C PHE A 314 -3.15 10.49 35.19
N GLU A 315 -3.26 11.81 35.35
CA GLU A 315 -3.23 12.45 36.67
C GLU A 315 -4.39 12.02 37.59
N GLU A 316 -5.61 11.95 37.07
CA GLU A 316 -6.75 11.54 37.89
C GLU A 316 -6.71 10.05 38.20
N LEU A 317 -6.23 9.23 37.27
CA LEU A 317 -6.09 7.79 37.47
C LEU A 317 -4.89 7.39 38.35
N ALA A 318 -3.87 8.24 38.45
CA ALA A 318 -2.79 8.08 39.41
C ALA A 318 -3.21 8.44 40.86
N SER A 319 -4.28 9.22 41.01
CA SER A 319 -4.75 9.68 42.32
C SER A 319 -5.69 8.68 42.99
N ARG A 320 -5.28 8.15 44.15
CA ARG A 320 -6.09 7.22 44.96
C ARG A 320 -7.49 7.72 45.32
N LYS A 321 -7.67 9.04 45.44
CA LYS A 321 -8.97 9.64 45.77
C LYS A 321 -9.95 9.65 44.59
N LYS A 322 -9.44 9.56 43.35
CA LYS A 322 -10.21 9.75 42.12
C LYS A 322 -10.29 8.49 41.26
N ASN A 323 -9.25 7.66 41.26
CA ASN A 323 -9.08 6.56 40.31
C ASN A 323 -10.27 5.58 40.30
N LEU A 324 -10.66 5.01 41.44
CA LEU A 324 -11.76 4.06 41.55
C LEU A 324 -13.10 4.70 41.18
N VAL A 325 -13.33 5.96 41.58
CA VAL A 325 -14.55 6.71 41.22
C VAL A 325 -14.64 6.90 39.71
N LEU A 326 -13.52 7.18 39.05
CA LEU A 326 -13.49 7.34 37.60
C LEU A 326 -13.71 6.02 36.87
N LEU A 327 -13.11 4.92 37.35
CA LEU A 327 -13.32 3.58 36.80
C LEU A 327 -14.77 3.09 36.99
N GLU A 328 -15.41 3.40 38.11
CA GLU A 328 -16.84 3.13 38.33
C GLU A 328 -17.73 3.87 37.34
N LYS A 329 -17.38 5.13 36.99
CA LYS A 329 -18.08 5.86 35.93
C LYS A 329 -17.93 5.18 34.57
N VAL A 330 -16.72 4.72 34.22
CA VAL A 330 -16.50 3.96 32.98
C VAL A 330 -17.38 2.71 32.96
N TYR A 331 -17.40 1.95 34.05
CA TYR A 331 -18.26 0.77 34.16
C TYR A 331 -19.74 1.11 33.95
N GLY A 332 -20.22 2.19 34.56
CA GLY A 332 -21.58 2.70 34.34
C GLY A 332 -21.87 3.04 32.88
N PHE A 333 -20.91 3.64 32.17
CA PHE A 333 -21.05 3.90 30.73
C PHE A 333 -21.12 2.62 29.90
N LEU A 334 -20.30 1.62 30.21
CA LEU A 334 -20.34 0.32 29.53
C LEU A 334 -21.68 -0.39 29.76
N LEU A 335 -22.19 -0.40 31.00
CA LEU A 335 -23.49 -1.00 31.33
C LEU A 335 -24.65 -0.30 30.63
N ASN A 336 -24.65 1.03 30.59
CA ASN A 336 -25.69 1.79 29.89
C ASN A 336 -25.68 1.50 28.38
N TYR A 337 -24.49 1.42 27.78
CA TYR A 337 -24.33 1.04 26.38
C TYR A 337 -24.83 -0.39 26.13
N LEU A 338 -24.40 -1.35 26.93
CA LEU A 338 -24.81 -2.75 26.85
C LEU A 338 -26.34 -2.90 26.97
N THR A 339 -26.93 -2.27 27.99
CA THR A 339 -28.37 -2.38 28.28
C THR A 339 -29.21 -1.79 27.14
N SER A 340 -28.83 -0.59 26.66
CA SER A 340 -29.55 0.05 25.54
C SER A 340 -29.50 -0.79 24.26
N HIS A 341 -28.36 -1.43 23.98
CA HIS A 341 -28.18 -2.18 22.74
C HIS A 341 -28.79 -3.60 22.82
N LYS A 342 -28.69 -4.29 23.96
CA LYS A 342 -29.38 -5.59 24.18
C LYS A 342 -30.91 -5.48 24.19
N ASN A 343 -31.45 -4.32 24.58
CA ASN A 343 -32.90 -4.05 24.52
C ASN A 343 -33.39 -3.62 23.13
N SER A 344 -32.50 -3.41 22.16
CA SER A 344 -32.89 -3.00 20.81
C SER A 344 -33.54 -4.16 20.05
N PRO A 345 -34.49 -3.88 19.12
CA PRO A 345 -35.04 -4.90 18.23
C PRO A 345 -33.96 -5.66 17.46
N ARG A 346 -32.90 -4.94 17.05
CA ARG A 346 -31.77 -5.49 16.30
C ARG A 346 -31.07 -6.64 17.04
N TYR A 347 -30.99 -6.62 18.36
CA TYR A 347 -30.43 -7.73 19.15
C TYR A 347 -31.23 -9.03 19.04
N ARG A 348 -32.53 -8.95 18.76
CA ARG A 348 -33.41 -10.12 18.58
C ARG A 348 -33.46 -10.60 17.14
N GLU A 349 -33.26 -9.68 16.19
CA GLU A 349 -33.48 -9.92 14.76
C GLU A 349 -32.18 -10.21 13.98
N ASP A 350 -31.03 -9.72 14.45
CA ASP A 350 -29.74 -9.83 13.78
C ASP A 350 -28.75 -10.64 14.65
N GLU A 351 -28.51 -11.89 14.27
CA GLU A 351 -27.63 -12.82 14.99
C GLU A 351 -26.19 -12.29 15.11
N ARG A 352 -25.68 -11.58 14.10
CA ARG A 352 -24.33 -10.97 14.14
C ARG A 352 -24.25 -9.86 15.17
N TYR A 353 -25.30 -9.03 15.19
CA TYR A 353 -25.40 -7.97 16.18
C TYR A 353 -25.53 -8.55 17.59
N LYS A 354 -26.28 -9.64 17.75
CA LYS A 354 -26.41 -10.37 19.01
C LYS A 354 -25.06 -10.88 19.52
N GLU A 355 -24.31 -11.62 18.69
CA GLU A 355 -22.97 -12.12 19.02
C GLU A 355 -22.01 -10.99 19.40
N THR A 356 -22.02 -9.90 18.63
CA THR A 356 -21.20 -8.71 18.91
C THR A 356 -21.51 -8.15 20.30
N MET A 357 -22.78 -8.15 20.68
CA MET A 357 -23.21 -7.63 21.98
C MET A 357 -22.98 -8.60 23.14
N ASP A 358 -22.96 -9.90 22.87
CA ASP A 358 -22.54 -10.89 23.86
C ASP A 358 -21.02 -10.85 24.10
N LYS A 359 -20.21 -10.64 23.06
CA LYS A 359 -18.76 -10.36 23.20
C LYS A 359 -18.50 -9.06 23.99
N PHE A 360 -19.31 -8.02 23.77
CA PHE A 360 -19.22 -6.77 24.53
C PHE A 360 -19.66 -6.93 26.00
N ASP A 361 -20.66 -7.77 26.27
CA ASP A 361 -21.06 -8.14 27.63
C ASP A 361 -19.91 -8.83 28.36
N GLU A 362 -19.26 -9.81 27.72
CA GLU A 362 -18.07 -10.45 28.28
C GLU A 362 -16.97 -9.43 28.58
N THR A 363 -16.68 -8.52 27.65
CA THR A 363 -15.70 -7.44 27.87
C THR A 363 -16.09 -6.56 29.07
N THR A 364 -17.37 -6.24 29.22
CA THR A 364 -17.90 -5.43 30.33
C THR A 364 -17.75 -6.14 31.66
N ARG A 365 -18.03 -7.45 31.70
CA ARG A 365 -17.80 -8.30 32.87
C ARG A 365 -16.32 -8.35 33.23
N ARG A 366 -15.43 -8.53 32.25
CA ARG A 366 -13.97 -8.56 32.46
C ARG A 366 -13.44 -7.24 33.00
N PHE A 367 -13.92 -6.11 32.49
CA PHE A 367 -13.61 -4.80 33.04
C PHE A 367 -13.99 -4.70 34.52
N TYR A 368 -15.19 -5.17 34.88
CA TYR A 368 -15.68 -5.17 36.25
C TYR A 368 -14.87 -6.07 37.17
N GLU A 369 -14.43 -7.23 36.70
CA GLU A 369 -13.51 -8.11 37.43
C GLU A 369 -12.18 -7.41 37.73
N GLY A 370 -11.63 -6.68 36.76
CA GLY A 370 -10.44 -5.86 36.94
C GLY A 370 -10.63 -4.76 37.99
N LEU A 371 -11.73 -4.02 37.90
CA LEU A 371 -12.09 -3.00 38.89
C LEU A 371 -12.22 -3.59 40.30
N ASN A 372 -12.87 -4.74 40.42
CA ASN A 372 -13.00 -5.43 41.70
C ASN A 372 -11.66 -5.95 42.22
N MET A 373 -10.75 -6.37 41.34
CA MET A 373 -9.39 -6.76 41.74
C MET A 373 -8.64 -5.57 42.34
N LEU A 374 -8.71 -4.40 41.70
CA LEU A 374 -8.11 -3.17 42.24
C LEU A 374 -8.70 -2.75 43.59
N LYS A 375 -9.97 -3.06 43.87
CA LYS A 375 -10.58 -2.79 45.17
C LYS A 375 -10.13 -3.75 46.27
N LYS A 376 -9.73 -4.97 45.91
CA LYS A 376 -9.42 -6.07 46.85
C LYS A 376 -7.93 -6.21 47.14
N ASP A 377 -7.08 -5.99 46.14
CA ASP A 377 -5.63 -6.16 46.23
C ASP A 377 -4.92 -4.79 46.25
N GLU A 378 -4.29 -4.48 47.38
CA GLU A 378 -3.57 -3.23 47.61
C GLU A 378 -2.36 -3.05 46.66
N ASN A 379 -1.65 -4.14 46.36
CA ASN A 379 -0.53 -4.11 45.42
C ASN A 379 -1.03 -3.87 43.99
N ALA A 380 -2.18 -4.43 43.62
CA ALA A 380 -2.81 -4.19 42.33
C ALA A 380 -3.24 -2.72 42.20
N LEU A 381 -3.92 -2.17 43.21
CA LEU A 381 -4.27 -0.74 43.24
C LEU A 381 -3.03 0.14 43.11
N LYS A 382 -1.99 -0.16 43.89
CA LYS A 382 -0.76 0.62 43.86
C LYS A 382 -0.03 0.53 42.52
N SER A 383 -0.04 -0.64 41.90
CA SER A 383 0.51 -0.85 40.55
C SER A 383 -0.23 -0.05 39.49
N PHE A 384 -1.55 0.06 39.62
CA PHE A 384 -2.36 0.90 38.74
C PHE A 384 -2.09 2.39 38.93
N GLU A 385 -1.90 2.86 40.16
CA GLU A 385 -1.48 4.25 40.41
C GLU A 385 -0.11 4.56 39.78
N LEU A 386 0.87 3.66 39.97
CA LEU A 386 2.22 3.81 39.45
C LEU A 386 2.26 3.74 37.92
N LEU A 387 1.47 2.85 37.32
CA LEU A 387 1.24 2.81 35.88
C LEU A 387 0.87 4.22 35.35
N ASN A 388 -0.17 4.82 35.93
CA ASN A 388 -0.67 6.10 35.46
C ASN A 388 0.33 7.23 35.73
N GLU A 389 1.03 7.20 36.87
CA GLU A 389 2.12 8.14 37.16
C GLU A 389 3.26 8.03 36.14
N THR A 390 3.62 6.82 35.69
CA THR A 390 4.62 6.62 34.63
C THR A 390 4.16 7.25 33.32
N PHE A 391 2.92 7.00 32.89
CA PHE A 391 2.38 7.61 31.67
C PHE A 391 2.25 9.12 31.78
N LYS A 392 1.89 9.67 32.95
CA LYS A 392 1.89 11.12 33.21
C LYS A 392 3.27 11.76 32.96
N ARG A 393 4.35 11.06 33.30
CA ARG A 393 5.72 11.59 33.17
C ARG A 393 6.35 11.38 31.80
N ALA A 394 6.10 10.23 31.17
CA ALA A 394 6.80 9.81 29.96
C ALA A 394 5.98 9.95 28.67
N SER A 395 4.65 9.99 28.76
CA SER A 395 3.79 10.06 27.58
C SER A 395 3.75 11.47 26.98
N ARG A 396 3.57 11.54 25.65
CA ARG A 396 3.23 12.78 24.94
C ARG A 396 1.73 13.13 25.05
N PHE A 397 0.94 12.21 25.59
CA PHE A 397 -0.48 12.38 25.84
C PHE A 397 -0.72 12.63 27.33
N ASP A 398 -1.90 13.12 27.68
CA ASP A 398 -2.31 13.41 29.06
C ASP A 398 -3.39 12.45 29.59
N LYS A 399 -3.93 11.59 28.73
CA LYS A 399 -5.08 10.72 29.02
C LYS A 399 -5.10 9.43 28.20
N TRP A 400 -5.86 8.46 28.69
CA TRP A 400 -6.15 7.21 27.96
C TRP A 400 -7.32 7.40 26.99
N ARG A 401 -7.25 6.73 25.84
CA ARG A 401 -8.44 6.39 25.07
C ARG A 401 -9.21 5.29 25.80
N ILE A 402 -10.54 5.33 25.72
CA ILE A 402 -11.39 4.46 26.53
C ILE A 402 -11.08 2.98 26.32
N PHE A 403 -10.88 2.55 25.07
CA PHE A 403 -10.57 1.14 24.80
C PHE A 403 -9.25 0.69 25.43
N GLN A 404 -8.25 1.58 25.56
CA GLN A 404 -6.96 1.26 26.18
C GLN A 404 -7.17 0.97 27.66
N LEU A 405 -7.94 1.83 28.33
CA LEU A 405 -8.31 1.67 29.73
C LEU A 405 -9.13 0.39 29.94
N VAL A 406 -10.11 0.13 29.08
CA VAL A 406 -10.93 -1.09 29.15
C VAL A 406 -10.08 -2.34 28.96
N PHE A 407 -9.17 -2.33 27.99
CA PHE A 407 -8.27 -3.45 27.72
C PHE A 407 -7.33 -3.75 28.89
N ILE A 408 -6.70 -2.71 29.46
CA ILE A 408 -5.81 -2.87 30.62
C ILE A 408 -6.58 -3.48 31.79
N LEU A 409 -7.73 -2.89 32.16
CA LEU A 409 -8.54 -3.37 33.30
C LEU A 409 -9.02 -4.82 33.09
N SER A 410 -9.38 -5.19 31.87
CA SER A 410 -9.85 -6.55 31.55
C SER A 410 -8.76 -7.62 31.70
N LEU A 411 -7.48 -7.23 31.68
CA LEU A 411 -6.33 -8.12 31.83
C LEU A 411 -5.79 -8.19 33.27
N ILE A 412 -6.07 -7.19 34.11
CA ILE A 412 -5.58 -7.14 35.50
C ILE A 412 -5.88 -8.43 36.29
N PRO A 413 -7.09 -9.02 36.23
CA PRO A 413 -7.38 -10.26 36.97
C PRO A 413 -6.42 -11.40 36.61
N ASP A 414 -6.02 -11.52 35.35
CA ASP A 414 -5.15 -12.60 34.87
C ASP A 414 -3.67 -12.35 35.19
N ILE A 415 -3.28 -11.08 35.33
CA ILE A 415 -1.93 -10.68 35.75
C ILE A 415 -1.76 -10.98 37.25
N VAL A 416 -2.80 -10.67 38.05
CA VAL A 416 -2.82 -10.82 39.50
C VAL A 416 -2.99 -12.29 39.90
N ASP A 417 -4.02 -12.97 39.40
CA ASP A 417 -4.32 -14.37 39.70
C ASP A 417 -3.66 -15.31 38.68
N LYS A 418 -2.42 -15.71 38.97
CA LYS A 418 -1.61 -16.59 38.10
C LYS A 418 -2.15 -18.01 37.95
N THR A 419 -3.24 -18.38 38.65
CA THR A 419 -3.82 -19.73 38.61
C THR A 419 -4.92 -19.89 37.56
N LYS A 420 -5.41 -18.79 36.97
CA LYS A 420 -6.56 -18.80 36.06
C LYS A 420 -6.18 -18.40 34.64
N ARG A 421 -7.00 -18.87 33.69
CA ARG A 421 -7.06 -18.41 32.29
C ARG A 421 -5.72 -18.41 31.54
N ARG A 422 -4.83 -19.36 31.87
CA ARG A 422 -3.48 -19.49 31.29
C ARG A 422 -3.46 -19.97 29.84
N ASP A 423 -4.57 -20.56 29.37
CA ASP A 423 -4.72 -21.11 28.03
C ASP A 423 -5.41 -20.14 27.05
N MET A 424 -5.69 -18.90 27.49
CA MET A 424 -6.37 -17.88 26.68
C MET A 424 -5.42 -16.73 26.34
N CYS A 425 -5.63 -16.13 25.17
CA CYS A 425 -4.91 -14.93 24.72
C CYS A 425 -5.91 -13.85 24.33
N GLU A 426 -5.65 -12.60 24.73
CA GLU A 426 -6.45 -11.45 24.31
C GLU A 426 -5.90 -10.84 23.02
N ILE A 427 -6.80 -10.53 22.08
CA ILE A 427 -6.46 -9.92 20.80
C ILE A 427 -6.89 -8.46 20.78
N LEU A 428 -5.93 -7.54 20.75
CA LEU A 428 -6.20 -6.11 20.63
C LEU A 428 -6.33 -5.69 19.14
N HIS A 429 -7.54 -5.81 18.60
CA HIS A 429 -7.83 -5.43 17.22
C HIS A 429 -8.31 -3.97 17.13
N VAL A 430 -7.39 -3.06 16.81
CA VAL A 430 -7.67 -1.63 16.58
C VAL A 430 -6.91 -1.15 15.35
N HIS A 431 -7.45 -0.20 14.59
CA HIS A 431 -6.78 0.40 13.42
C HIS A 431 -5.40 1.00 13.76
N THR A 432 -4.54 1.14 12.76
CA THR A 432 -3.20 1.76 12.91
C THR A 432 -3.34 3.23 13.30
N GLY A 433 -2.48 3.71 14.21
CA GLY A 433 -2.63 5.04 14.82
C GLY A 433 -3.72 5.13 15.90
N GLY A 434 -4.49 4.05 16.11
CA GLY A 434 -5.54 3.96 17.14
C GLY A 434 -5.02 3.86 18.57
N GLY A 435 -3.71 3.70 18.81
CA GLY A 435 -3.12 3.69 20.16
C GLY A 435 -2.97 2.29 20.77
N LYS A 436 -2.74 1.27 19.94
CA LYS A 436 -2.49 -0.10 20.41
C LYS A 436 -1.24 -0.19 21.28
N THR A 437 -0.23 0.62 20.97
CA THR A 437 1.06 0.64 21.66
C THR A 437 0.89 0.99 23.13
N GLU A 438 0.20 2.08 23.43
CA GLU A 438 0.00 2.55 24.79
C GLU A 438 -0.81 1.53 25.61
N ALA A 439 -1.78 0.83 25.00
CA ALA A 439 -2.58 -0.19 25.69
C ALA A 439 -1.74 -1.39 26.18
N TYR A 440 -0.93 -2.00 25.30
CA TYR A 440 -0.10 -3.14 25.73
C TYR A 440 1.05 -2.69 26.64
N LEU A 441 1.60 -1.49 26.43
CA LEU A 441 2.60 -0.93 27.35
C LEU A 441 2.02 -0.69 28.74
N GLY A 442 0.76 -0.26 28.81
CA GLY A 442 0.08 -0.15 30.09
C GLY A 442 -0.01 -1.49 30.82
N CYS A 443 -0.27 -2.59 30.11
CA CYS A 443 -0.27 -3.93 30.71
C CYS A 443 1.13 -4.35 31.18
N VAL A 444 2.18 -4.05 30.39
CA VAL A 444 3.58 -4.36 30.75
C VAL A 444 4.01 -3.60 32.00
N ILE A 445 3.75 -2.30 32.06
CA ILE A 445 4.14 -1.44 33.18
C ILE A 445 3.38 -1.82 34.45
N PHE A 446 2.07 -2.06 34.35
CA PHE A 446 1.27 -2.58 35.46
C PHE A 446 1.86 -3.89 35.99
N SER A 447 2.15 -4.84 35.09
CA SER A 447 2.73 -6.14 35.46
C SER A 447 4.09 -5.99 36.14
N ALA A 448 4.92 -5.04 35.68
CA ALA A 448 6.24 -4.80 36.24
C ALA A 448 6.15 -4.26 37.67
N PHE A 449 5.29 -3.26 37.92
CA PHE A 449 5.05 -2.79 39.28
C PHE A 449 4.44 -3.87 40.17
N TYR A 450 3.47 -4.63 39.68
CA TYR A 450 2.81 -5.67 40.46
C TYR A 450 3.78 -6.79 40.85
N ASP A 451 4.62 -7.26 39.91
CA ASP A 451 5.66 -8.24 40.19
C ASP A 451 6.60 -7.75 41.30
N ARG A 452 7.04 -6.48 41.25
CA ARG A 452 7.94 -5.91 42.26
C ARG A 452 7.29 -5.78 43.62
N LEU A 453 6.06 -5.26 43.67
CA LEU A 453 5.29 -5.11 44.91
C LEU A 453 4.91 -6.47 45.51
N SER A 454 4.81 -7.51 44.68
CA SER A 454 4.57 -8.89 45.09
C SER A 454 5.85 -9.66 45.46
N GLY A 455 7.00 -8.97 45.54
CA GLY A 455 8.25 -9.54 46.04
C GLY A 455 9.18 -10.16 44.98
N LYS A 456 8.88 -10.04 43.68
CA LYS A 456 9.79 -10.52 42.63
C LYS A 456 11.03 -9.63 42.55
N THR A 457 12.20 -10.18 42.87
CA THR A 457 13.47 -9.44 42.89
C THR A 457 14.27 -9.54 41.59
N PHE A 458 14.04 -10.55 40.74
CA PHE A 458 14.73 -10.71 39.45
C PHE A 458 13.86 -11.44 38.40
N GLY A 459 14.32 -11.43 37.14
CA GLY A 459 13.71 -12.17 36.03
C GLY A 459 12.86 -11.33 35.07
N THR A 460 12.24 -12.00 34.09
CA THR A 460 11.46 -11.38 33.01
C THR A 460 10.00 -11.19 33.39
N THR A 461 9.45 -9.99 33.21
CA THR A 461 8.02 -9.70 33.38
C THR A 461 7.24 -9.76 32.07
N ALA A 462 7.82 -9.24 30.98
CA ALA A 462 7.18 -9.21 29.67
C ALA A 462 8.19 -9.40 28.54
N ILE A 463 7.72 -9.94 27.42
CA ILE A 463 8.47 -10.07 26.17
C ILE A 463 7.65 -9.39 25.08
N ALA A 464 8.22 -8.38 24.42
CA ALA A 464 7.64 -7.75 23.24
C ALA A 464 8.36 -8.26 21.98
N LYS A 465 7.62 -8.83 21.03
CA LYS A 465 8.16 -9.35 19.78
C LYS A 465 7.52 -8.63 18.59
N PHE A 466 8.35 -8.08 17.71
CA PHE A 466 7.92 -7.43 16.48
C PHE A 466 8.51 -8.16 15.27
N PRO A 467 7.82 -8.16 14.12
CA PRO A 467 8.26 -8.89 12.92
C PRO A 467 9.52 -8.28 12.27
N LEU A 468 9.75 -6.97 12.41
CA LEU A 468 10.87 -6.25 11.79
C LEU A 468 11.80 -5.65 12.85
N ARG A 469 13.12 -5.76 12.63
CA ARG A 469 14.15 -5.21 13.53
C ARG A 469 14.02 -3.71 13.74
N MET A 470 13.74 -2.95 12.68
CA MET A 470 13.55 -1.50 12.75
C MET A 470 12.36 -1.15 13.67
N LEU A 471 11.25 -1.87 13.56
CA LEU A 471 10.10 -1.68 14.44
C LEU A 471 10.44 -2.02 15.88
N SER A 472 11.18 -3.11 16.13
CA SER A 472 11.64 -3.46 17.49
C SER A 472 12.43 -2.32 18.13
N ILE A 473 13.38 -1.72 17.40
CA ILE A 473 14.21 -0.62 17.91
C ILE A 473 13.35 0.62 18.19
N GLN A 474 12.47 1.01 17.27
CA GLN A 474 11.59 2.18 17.45
C GLN A 474 10.64 2.01 18.64
N GLN A 475 10.09 0.81 18.82
CA GLN A 475 9.21 0.54 19.96
C GLN A 475 10.00 0.45 21.26
N LEU A 476 11.21 -0.13 21.25
CA LEU A 476 12.10 -0.13 22.41
C LEU A 476 12.45 1.29 22.85
N GLN A 477 12.78 2.18 21.91
CA GLN A 477 13.06 3.58 22.22
C GLN A 477 11.87 4.25 22.91
N ARG A 478 10.63 3.98 22.47
CA ARG A 478 9.42 4.50 23.12
C ARG A 478 9.18 3.94 24.51
N ILE A 479 9.70 2.74 24.81
CA ILE A 479 9.57 2.08 26.12
C ILE A 479 10.64 2.59 27.09
N ALA A 480 11.85 2.86 26.57
CA ALA A 480 13.02 3.22 27.34
C ALA A 480 13.22 4.74 27.52
N SER A 481 12.52 5.56 26.74
CA SER A 481 12.44 7.02 26.91
C SER A 481 11.43 7.39 27.98
#